data_AF-L7UKL9-F1
#
_entry.id   AF-L7UKL9-F1
#
_cell.length_a   1.000
_cell.length_b   1.000
_cell.length_c   1.000
_cell.angle_alpha   90.00
_cell.angle_beta   90.00
_cell.angle_gamma   90.00
#
_symmetry.space_group_name_H-M   'P 1'
#
loop_
_entity.id
_entity.type
_entity.pdbx_description
1 polymer ?
#
loop_
_entity_poly.entity_id
_entity_poly.type
_entity_poly.pdbx_seq_one_letter_code
_entity_poly.pdbx_strand_id
1 'polypeptide(L)'
;MPIPANPQLPMTNSNSLLTTIINDTPNTLSIVVGVPDSTQIISLSSATLGPAGSKQNQVTVMTQYNDDNSLNVSVWDPNYSTSNSVASFVSHQKDQDSIIGRGSEPWVDTVNYVGGYTLSPNAPRLGQISVTVGKT
;
A
#
# COMPACT_ATOMS: atom_id res chain seq x y z
N MET A 1 14.56 6.00 -9.91
CA MET A 1 14.24 7.42 -9.65
C MET A 1 13.61 7.52 -8.27
N PRO A 2 13.95 8.52 -7.44
CA PRO A 2 13.29 8.71 -6.16
C PRO A 2 11.81 9.04 -6.40
N ILE A 3 10.90 8.33 -5.73
CA ILE A 3 9.47 8.67 -5.72
C ILE A 3 9.36 10.02 -5.00
N PRO A 4 8.75 11.05 -5.60
CA PRO A 4 8.62 12.34 -4.92
C PRO A 4 7.84 12.16 -3.62
N ALA A 5 8.33 12.74 -2.53
CA ALA A 5 7.54 12.87 -1.32
C ALA A 5 6.43 13.88 -1.62
N ASN A 6 5.18 13.39 -1.62
CA ASN A 6 3.97 14.20 -1.71
C ASN A 6 3.62 14.87 -3.06
N PRO A 7 3.56 14.15 -4.20
CA PRO A 7 2.77 14.64 -5.32
C PRO A 7 1.31 14.63 -4.90
N GLN A 8 0.75 15.83 -4.78
CA GLN A 8 -0.67 16.07 -4.54
C GLN A 8 -1.42 15.69 -5.82
N LEU A 9 -1.57 14.39 -6.09
CA LEU A 9 -2.38 13.92 -7.22
C LEU A 9 -3.86 14.16 -6.89
N PRO A 10 -4.70 14.48 -7.89
CA PRO A 10 -6.12 14.73 -7.66
C PRO A 10 -6.79 13.51 -7.01
N MET A 11 -7.23 13.67 -5.76
CA MET A 11 -7.90 12.64 -4.94
C MET A 11 -9.27 12.20 -5.51
N THR A 12 -9.68 12.75 -6.66
CA THR A 12 -10.96 12.51 -7.32
C THR A 12 -10.79 11.87 -8.70
N ASN A 13 -9.58 11.47 -9.10
CA ASN A 13 -9.39 10.76 -10.36
C ASN A 13 -9.88 9.31 -10.20
N SER A 14 -10.87 8.93 -11.01
CA SER A 14 -11.48 7.60 -11.04
C SER A 14 -10.47 6.46 -11.22
N ASN A 15 -9.30 6.75 -11.78
CA ASN A 15 -8.22 5.79 -11.98
C ASN A 15 -7.16 5.86 -10.88
N SER A 16 -7.58 6.08 -9.63
CA SER A 16 -6.67 6.10 -8.48
C SER A 16 -7.04 5.01 -7.49
N LEU A 17 -6.02 4.35 -6.93
CA LEU A 17 -6.17 3.49 -5.76
C LEU A 17 -5.36 4.06 -4.61
N LEU A 18 -6.02 4.23 -3.46
CA LEU A 18 -5.38 4.59 -2.19
C LEU A 18 -5.18 3.31 -1.38
N THR A 19 -3.92 2.90 -1.21
CA THR A 19 -3.55 1.79 -0.32
C THR A 19 -2.97 2.35 0.97
N THR A 20 -3.69 2.21 2.08
CA THR A 20 -3.24 2.66 3.40
C THR A 20 -2.71 1.49 4.21
N ILE A 21 -1.44 1.58 4.62
CA ILE A 21 -0.81 0.62 5.53
C ILE A 21 -0.82 1.20 6.94
N ILE A 22 -1.34 0.45 7.90
CA ILE A 22 -1.43 0.84 9.31
C ILE A 22 -0.51 -0.06 10.12
N ASN A 23 0.27 0.50 11.02
CA ASN A 23 1.11 -0.25 11.94
C ASN A 23 0.47 -0.33 13.31
N ASP A 24 0.22 -1.57 13.73
CA ASP A 24 -0.26 -1.92 15.07
C ASP A 24 0.84 -2.61 15.90
N THR A 25 2.09 -2.54 15.45
CA THR A 25 3.27 -3.05 16.17
C THR A 25 3.97 -1.92 16.95
N PRO A 26 4.73 -2.25 18.02
CA PRO A 26 5.49 -1.26 18.78
C PRO A 26 6.75 -0.74 18.05
N ASN A 27 7.10 -1.31 16.90
CA ASN A 27 8.33 -0.97 16.18
C ASN A 27 8.05 0.04 15.06
N THR A 28 9.01 0.90 14.78
CA THR A 28 9.01 1.69 13.53
C THR A 28 9.38 0.80 12.36
N LEU A 29 8.58 0.83 11.31
CA LEU A 29 8.76 0.02 10.10
C LEU A 29 9.12 0.92 8.91
N SER A 30 9.74 0.34 7.90
CA SER A 30 9.99 0.99 6.61
C SER A 30 9.14 0.35 5.51
N ILE A 31 8.61 1.19 4.64
CA ILE A 31 7.74 0.79 3.53
C ILE A 31 8.50 0.99 2.23
N VAL A 32 8.58 -0.10 1.47
CA VAL A 32 9.08 -0.09 0.10
C VAL A 32 7.93 -0.45 -0.81
N VAL A 33 7.70 0.37 -1.84
CA VAL A 33 6.64 0.16 -2.82
C VAL A 33 7.22 0.05 -4.22
N GLY A 34 6.53 -0.70 -5.08
CA GLY A 34 6.85 -0.79 -6.49
C GLY A 34 5.63 -1.14 -7.31
N VAL A 35 5.62 -0.77 -8.58
CA VAL A 35 4.62 -1.16 -9.56
C VAL A 35 5.31 -1.93 -10.69
N PRO A 36 4.71 -3.01 -11.22
CA PRO A 36 5.26 -3.72 -12.36
C PRO A 36 5.07 -2.96 -13.68
N ASP A 37 4.05 -2.09 -13.76
CA ASP A 37 3.75 -1.28 -14.92
C ASP A 37 4.35 0.13 -14.79
N SER A 38 5.33 0.42 -15.65
CA SER A 38 6.04 1.71 -15.68
C SER A 38 5.16 2.92 -16.04
N THR A 39 3.94 2.69 -16.54
CA THR A 39 2.99 3.77 -16.86
C THR A 39 2.20 4.24 -15.64
N GLN A 40 2.21 3.48 -14.54
CA GLN A 40 1.55 3.86 -13.29
C GLN A 40 2.31 4.99 -12.58
N ILE A 41 1.58 5.98 -12.09
CA ILE A 41 2.13 7.07 -11.27
C ILE A 41 1.96 6.70 -9.80
N ILE A 42 3.03 6.78 -9.02
CA ILE A 42 3.02 6.47 -7.58
C ILE A 42 3.31 7.73 -6.76
N SER A 43 2.51 7.92 -5.73
CA SER A 43 2.75 8.86 -4.63
C SER A 43 2.83 8.08 -3.32
N LEU A 44 3.83 8.39 -2.49
CA LEU A 44 3.99 7.80 -1.16
C LEU A 44 3.98 8.92 -0.12
N SER A 45 3.09 8.82 0.88
CA SER A 45 2.99 9.84 1.93
C SER A 45 4.24 9.88 2.83
N SER A 46 4.84 8.71 3.09
CA SER A 46 6.10 8.54 3.81
C SER A 46 6.65 7.13 3.60
N ALA A 47 7.97 6.98 3.56
CA ALA A 47 8.62 5.67 3.54
C ALA A 47 8.76 5.05 4.95
N THR A 48 8.39 5.80 6.00
CA THR A 48 8.50 5.35 7.39
C THR A 48 7.11 5.26 8.00
N LEU A 49 6.85 4.13 8.64
CA LEU A 49 5.61 3.82 9.33
C LEU A 49 5.91 3.72 10.83
N GLY A 50 5.52 4.74 11.58
CA GLY A 50 5.77 4.85 13.01
C GLY A 50 5.07 3.76 13.82
N PRO A 51 5.43 3.57 15.09
CA PRO A 51 4.84 2.55 15.94
C PRO A 51 3.36 2.83 16.23
N ALA A 52 2.64 1.82 16.70
CA ALA A 52 1.24 1.90 17.10
C ALA A 52 1.00 3.10 18.04
N GLY A 53 -0.07 3.86 17.80
CA GLY A 53 -0.42 5.05 18.57
C GLY A 53 0.41 6.31 18.27
N SER A 54 1.44 6.23 17.42
CA SER A 54 2.16 7.42 16.95
C SER A 54 1.36 8.20 15.92
N LYS A 55 1.67 9.49 15.73
CA LYS A 55 1.05 10.34 14.71
C LYS A 55 1.33 9.90 13.25
N GLN A 56 2.25 8.97 13.06
CA GLN A 56 2.69 8.46 11.75
C GLN A 56 2.55 6.93 11.67
N ASN A 57 1.62 6.34 12.42
CA ASN A 57 1.34 4.91 12.39
C ASN A 57 0.58 4.47 11.13
N GLN A 58 0.40 5.36 10.16
CA GLN A 58 -0.21 5.08 8.86
C GLN A 58 0.61 5.70 7.72
N VAL A 59 0.69 4.96 6.61
CA VAL A 59 1.28 5.40 5.35
C VAL A 59 0.26 5.15 4.26
N THR A 60 0.03 6.12 3.40
CA THR A 60 -0.85 5.98 2.24
C THR A 60 -0.03 6.05 0.97
N VAL A 61 -0.23 5.05 0.13
CA VAL A 61 0.27 4.99 -1.24
C VAL A 61 -0.89 5.31 -2.16
N MET A 62 -0.69 6.23 -3.08
CA MET A 62 -1.64 6.49 -4.15
C MET A 62 -1.02 6.04 -5.46
N THR A 63 -1.72 5.17 -6.19
CA THR A 63 -1.37 4.79 -7.54
C THR A 63 -2.40 5.34 -8.51
N GLN A 64 -1.94 5.95 -9.61
CA GLN A 64 -2.78 6.27 -10.76
C GLN A 64 -2.41 5.36 -11.92
N TYR A 65 -3.43 4.86 -12.61
CA TYR A 65 -3.28 3.84 -13.65
C TYR A 65 -4.17 4.15 -14.86
N ASN A 66 -3.88 3.57 -16.01
CA ASN A 66 -4.72 3.70 -17.21
C ASN A 66 -5.58 2.45 -17.44
N ASP A 67 -5.01 1.28 -17.15
CA ASP A 67 -5.65 -0.03 -17.22
C ASP A 67 -5.68 -0.65 -15.79
N ASP A 68 -5.18 -1.86 -15.59
CA ASP A 68 -5.20 -2.48 -14.27
C ASP A 68 -4.11 -1.93 -13.33
N ASN A 69 -4.48 -1.78 -12.06
CA ASN A 69 -3.57 -1.45 -10.97
C ASN A 69 -2.93 -2.70 -10.36
N SER A 70 -1.63 -2.61 -10.09
CA SER A 70 -0.89 -3.61 -9.31
C SER A 70 0.20 -2.89 -8.53
N LEU A 71 0.06 -2.83 -7.21
CA LEU A 71 1.02 -2.20 -6.32
C LEU A 71 1.63 -3.24 -5.39
N ASN A 72 2.93 -3.46 -5.52
CA ASN A 72 3.70 -4.31 -4.62
C ASN A 72 4.11 -3.48 -3.39
N VAL A 73 3.77 -3.98 -2.20
CA VAL A 73 4.15 -3.36 -0.93
C VAL A 73 4.99 -4.34 -0.13
N SER A 74 6.13 -3.87 0.37
CA SER A 74 7.01 -4.61 1.28
C SER A 74 7.29 -3.79 2.53
N VAL A 75 7.13 -4.43 3.68
CA VAL A 75 7.30 -3.84 5.01
C VAL A 75 8.55 -4.43 5.65
N TRP A 76 9.39 -3.56 6.17
CA TRP A 76 10.68 -3.90 6.74
C TRP A 76 10.72 -3.47 8.21
N ASP A 77 11.16 -4.38 9.07
CA ASP A 77 11.49 -4.03 10.45
C ASP A 77 13.01 -4.07 10.61
N PRO A 78 13.67 -2.93 10.85
CA PRO A 78 15.13 -2.87 11.01
C PRO A 78 15.62 -3.67 12.22
N ASN A 79 14.77 -3.95 13.21
CA ASN A 79 15.12 -4.77 14.36
C ASN A 79 15.01 -6.28 14.07
N TYR A 80 14.37 -6.68 12.97
CA TYR A 80 14.27 -8.08 12.56
C TYR A 80 15.35 -8.45 11.54
N SER A 81 15.47 -7.68 10.46
CA SER A 81 16.45 -7.94 9.39
C SER A 81 16.72 -6.70 8.56
N THR A 82 17.96 -6.56 8.08
CA THR A 82 18.36 -5.53 7.12
C THR A 82 18.26 -5.97 5.67
N SER A 83 17.93 -7.25 5.40
CA SER A 83 17.91 -7.82 4.03
C SER A 83 16.61 -8.53 3.65
N ASN A 84 15.68 -8.74 4.60
CA ASN A 84 14.39 -9.37 4.33
C ASN A 84 13.23 -8.52 4.84
N SER A 85 12.17 -8.42 4.05
CA SER A 85 10.89 -7.87 4.52
C SER A 85 10.25 -8.80 5.56
N VAL A 86 9.57 -8.20 6.54
CA VAL A 86 8.78 -8.93 7.54
C VAL A 86 7.37 -9.22 7.07
N ALA A 87 6.87 -8.43 6.12
CA ALA A 87 5.57 -8.62 5.50
C ALA A 87 5.56 -8.04 4.08
N SER A 88 4.77 -8.62 3.18
CA SER A 88 4.51 -8.08 1.85
C SER A 88 3.13 -8.48 1.35
N PHE A 89 2.60 -7.69 0.45
CA PHE A 89 1.34 -7.97 -0.25
C PHE A 89 1.31 -7.21 -1.58
N VAL A 90 0.37 -7.57 -2.45
CA VAL A 90 0.06 -6.83 -3.66
C VAL A 90 -1.37 -6.29 -3.56
N SER A 91 -1.56 -5.02 -3.86
CA SER A 91 -2.90 -4.41 -3.96
C SER A 91 -3.28 -4.16 -5.41
N HIS A 92 -4.53 -4.46 -5.73
CA HIS A 92 -5.04 -4.47 -7.09
C HIS A 92 -6.36 -3.74 -7.21
N GLN A 93 -6.60 -3.22 -8.41
CA GLN A 93 -7.89 -2.73 -8.86
C GLN A 93 -7.94 -2.85 -10.37
N LYS A 94 -8.98 -3.46 -10.94
CA LYS A 94 -9.12 -3.52 -12.40
C LYS A 94 -9.60 -2.18 -12.93
N ASP A 95 -9.14 -1.79 -14.12
CA ASP A 95 -9.90 -0.83 -14.89
C ASP A 95 -11.17 -1.53 -15.38
N GLN A 96 -12.32 -0.88 -15.18
CA GLN A 96 -13.56 -1.42 -15.71
C GLN A 96 -13.83 -0.72 -17.03
N ASP A 97 -13.68 -1.47 -18.11
CA ASP A 97 -13.83 -0.98 -19.46
C ASP A 97 -15.18 -0.25 -19.63
N SER A 98 -15.05 0.94 -20.20
CA SER A 98 -16.03 1.96 -20.55
C SER A 98 -17.48 1.47 -20.69
N ILE A 99 -18.41 1.93 -19.82
CA ILE A 99 -19.80 2.36 -20.14
C ILE A 99 -20.59 2.72 -18.84
N ILE A 100 -20.28 2.13 -17.67
CA ILE A 100 -21.06 2.36 -16.42
C ILE A 100 -20.14 2.56 -15.21
N GLY A 101 -19.32 3.61 -15.20
CA GLY A 101 -18.56 4.01 -13.99
C GLY A 101 -17.46 3.02 -13.58
N ARG A 102 -16.21 3.41 -13.78
CA ARG A 102 -15.02 2.61 -13.49
C ARG A 102 -14.93 2.25 -12.00
N GLY A 103 -14.56 1.00 -11.70
CA GLY A 103 -14.13 0.56 -10.37
C GLY A 103 -14.63 -0.84 -10.00
N SER A 104 -13.84 -1.88 -10.29
CA SER A 104 -13.99 -3.12 -9.53
C SER A 104 -13.60 -2.85 -8.08
N GLU A 105 -14.24 -3.54 -7.13
CA GLU A 105 -13.79 -3.51 -5.75
C GLU A 105 -12.31 -3.94 -5.69
N PRO A 106 -11.43 -3.12 -5.09
CA PRO A 106 -10.02 -3.44 -5.06
C PRO A 106 -9.77 -4.61 -4.09
N TRP A 107 -8.70 -5.36 -4.31
CA TRP A 107 -8.37 -6.51 -3.44
C TRP A 107 -6.88 -6.55 -3.10
N VAL A 108 -6.57 -7.33 -2.06
CA VAL A 108 -5.21 -7.63 -1.64
C VAL A 108 -4.95 -9.11 -1.90
N ASP A 109 -3.80 -9.44 -2.50
CA ASP A 109 -3.34 -10.81 -2.63
C ASP A 109 -1.83 -10.94 -2.37
N THR A 110 -1.29 -12.16 -2.60
CA THR A 110 0.14 -12.47 -2.47
C THR A 110 0.71 -12.05 -1.10
N VAL A 111 -0.09 -12.30 -0.07
CA VAL A 111 0.20 -11.91 1.32
C VAL A 111 1.26 -12.86 1.89
N ASN A 112 2.40 -12.30 2.30
CA ASN A 112 3.49 -13.03 2.95
C ASN A 112 3.88 -12.31 4.23
N TYR A 113 4.23 -13.05 5.28
CA TYR A 113 4.76 -12.51 6.52
C TYR A 113 5.60 -13.55 7.27
N VAL A 114 6.55 -13.09 8.07
CA VAL A 114 7.50 -13.91 8.85
C VAL A 114 7.72 -13.29 10.22
N GLY A 115 8.46 -13.95 11.12
CA GLY A 115 8.93 -13.32 12.36
C GLY A 115 7.82 -12.92 13.36
N GLY A 116 6.67 -13.59 13.30
CA GLY A 116 5.50 -13.29 14.12
C GLY A 116 4.67 -12.10 13.63
N TYR A 117 4.99 -11.49 12.49
CA TYR A 117 4.18 -10.43 11.91
C TYR A 117 2.93 -11.00 11.27
N THR A 118 1.88 -10.19 11.16
CA THR A 118 0.63 -10.53 10.49
C THR A 118 0.18 -9.38 9.59
N LEU A 119 -0.58 -9.72 8.55
CA LEU A 119 -1.26 -8.74 7.70
C LEU A 119 -2.76 -9.01 7.73
N SER A 120 -3.52 -7.96 8.07
CA SER A 120 -4.98 -7.99 8.14
C SER A 120 -5.55 -6.95 7.19
N PRO A 121 -5.92 -7.33 5.95
CA PRO A 121 -6.66 -6.46 5.05
C PRO A 121 -8.03 -6.12 5.65
N ASN A 122 -8.37 -4.85 5.66
CA ASN A 122 -9.71 -4.39 6.00
C ASN A 122 -10.64 -4.53 4.79
N ALA A 123 -11.95 -4.51 5.03
CA ALA A 123 -12.94 -4.55 3.95
C ALA A 123 -12.66 -3.45 2.92
N PRO A 124 -12.44 -3.80 1.64
CA PRO A 124 -12.11 -2.82 0.62
C PRO A 124 -13.29 -1.89 0.33
N ARG A 125 -12.98 -0.74 -0.26
CA ARG A 125 -13.96 0.20 -0.81
C ARG A 125 -13.48 0.62 -2.19
N LEU A 126 -14.38 1.09 -3.04
CA LEU A 126 -13.99 1.59 -4.36
C LEU A 126 -12.87 2.64 -4.25
N GLY A 127 -11.77 2.40 -4.95
CA GLY A 127 -10.58 3.26 -4.94
C GLY A 127 -9.77 3.23 -3.65
N GLN A 128 -10.07 2.35 -2.68
CA GLN A 128 -9.41 2.34 -1.37
C GLN A 128 -9.21 0.93 -0.80
N ILE A 129 -7.98 0.68 -0.33
CA ILE A 129 -7.60 -0.49 0.47
C ILE A 129 -6.96 0.01 1.76
N SER A 130 -7.21 -0.69 2.86
CA SER A 130 -6.45 -0.53 4.10
C SER A 130 -5.94 -1.88 4.57
N VAL A 131 -4.67 -1.96 4.98
CA VAL A 131 -4.04 -3.18 5.50
C VAL A 131 -3.35 -2.86 6.82
N THR A 132 -3.66 -3.63 7.86
CA THR A 132 -3.03 -3.49 9.17
C THR A 132 -1.89 -4.49 9.32
N VAL A 133 -0.72 -4.01 9.71
CA VAL A 133 0.46 -4.81 10.06
C VAL A 133 0.44 -5.01 11.58
N GLY A 134 0.30 -6.26 12.01
CA GLY A 134 0.34 -6.65 13.42
C GLY A 134 1.56 -7.52 13.74
N LYS A 135 1.71 -7.87 15.03
CA LYS A 135 2.71 -8.84 15.50
C LYS A 135 2.11 -9.65 16.67
N THR A 136 2.22 -10.98 16.60
CA THR A 136 1.76 -11.93 17.62
C THR A 136 2.91 -12.55 18.38
#